data_AF-A0A0B1TFY0-F1
#
_entry.id   AF-A0A0B1TFY0-F1
#
_cell.length_a   1.000
_cell.length_b   1.000
_cell.length_c   1.000
_cell.angle_alpha   90.00
_cell.angle_beta   90.00
_cell.angle_gamma   90.00
#
_symmetry.space_group_name_H-M   'P 1'
#
loop_
_entity.id
_entity.type
_entity.pdbx_description
1 polymer ?
#
loop_
_entity_poly.entity_id
_entity_poly.type
_entity_poly.pdbx_seq_one_letter_code
_entity_poly.pdbx_strand_id
1 'polypeptide(L)'
;MAPATRDASEREATYGFVYGVSGPVVTAEKMAGSAMYELVRVGHGELVLRDFPELTMEVEGVTTSIMKRTALVANTSNMPVAAREASIYTGITLAEYFRDMGLNVAMMADSTSRWAEALREISGRLGEMPADSGYPAYLAARLASFYERAGKVKCLGNPEREGSVTIVGA
;
A
#
# COMPACT_ATOMS: atom_id res chain seq x y z
N MET A 1 17.10 35.81 10.16
CA MET A 1 16.07 36.08 9.13
C MET A 1 15.83 34.76 8.40
N ALA A 2 14.74 34.07 8.73
CA ALA A 2 14.41 32.78 8.11
C ALA A 2 14.01 33.00 6.64
N PRO A 3 14.39 32.12 5.70
CA PRO A 3 14.02 32.29 4.30
C PRO A 3 12.50 32.13 4.13
N ALA A 4 11.94 32.95 3.25
CA ALA A 4 10.50 33.07 3.04
C ALA A 4 9.86 31.76 2.56
N THR A 5 8.74 31.41 3.19
CA THR A 5 7.94 30.18 3.01
C THR A 5 7.12 30.13 1.70
N ARG A 6 7.49 30.89 0.66
CA ARG A 6 6.70 31.00 -0.58
C ARG A 6 6.99 29.90 -1.63
N ASP A 7 8.07 29.14 -1.50
CA ASP A 7 8.48 28.12 -2.49
C ASP A 7 7.96 26.69 -2.22
N ALA A 8 7.36 26.43 -1.05
CA ALA A 8 6.93 25.07 -0.70
C ALA A 8 5.64 24.66 -1.44
N SER A 9 4.70 25.59 -1.61
CA SER A 9 3.39 25.32 -2.22
C SER A 9 3.45 25.04 -3.72
N GLU A 10 4.38 25.67 -4.45
CA GLU A 10 4.57 25.40 -5.88
C GLU A 10 5.25 24.06 -6.15
N ARG A 11 6.17 23.63 -5.26
CA ARG A 11 6.76 22.29 -5.32
C ARG A 11 5.71 21.23 -5.04
N GLU A 12 4.89 21.46 -4.01
CA GLU A 12 3.76 20.61 -3.65
C GLU A 12 2.81 20.37 -4.83
N ALA A 13 2.48 21.39 -5.63
CA ALA A 13 1.57 21.27 -6.77
C ALA A 13 2.00 20.26 -7.85
N THR A 14 3.29 19.88 -7.88
CA THR A 14 3.87 18.86 -8.77
C THR A 14 3.66 17.43 -8.25
N TYR A 15 3.30 17.29 -6.98
CA TYR A 15 3.18 16.01 -6.28
C TYR A 15 1.71 15.57 -6.17
N GLY A 16 1.53 14.27 -5.93
CA GLY A 16 0.26 13.74 -5.50
C GLY A 16 0.06 13.87 -4.00
N PHE A 17 -1.17 14.05 -3.56
CA PHE A 17 -1.53 14.29 -2.16
C PHE A 17 -2.57 13.29 -1.69
N VAL A 18 -2.45 12.82 -0.45
CA VAL A 18 -3.48 12.05 0.24
C VAL A 18 -4.32 13.01 1.08
N TYR A 19 -5.60 13.16 0.74
CA TYR A 19 -6.57 14.02 1.45
C TYR A 19 -7.11 13.40 2.72
N GLY A 20 -7.15 12.07 2.79
CA GLY A 20 -7.69 11.37 3.94
C GLY A 20 -7.65 9.86 3.78
N VAL A 21 -7.66 9.19 4.92
CA VAL A 21 -7.77 7.74 5.04
C VAL A 21 -9.00 7.45 5.88
N SER A 22 -9.97 6.72 5.33
CA SER A 22 -11.21 6.32 6.01
C SER A 22 -11.38 4.82 5.89
N GLY A 23 -10.95 4.08 6.91
CA GLY A 23 -10.89 2.61 6.85
C GLY A 23 -10.07 2.16 5.63
N PRO A 24 -10.59 1.27 4.76
CA PRO A 24 -9.88 0.80 3.56
C PRO A 24 -9.81 1.83 2.41
N VAL A 25 -10.38 3.03 2.57
CA VAL A 25 -10.44 4.02 1.49
C VAL A 25 -9.40 5.10 1.70
N VAL A 26 -8.47 5.21 0.75
CA VAL A 26 -7.49 6.31 0.66
C VAL A 26 -7.95 7.28 -0.43
N THR A 27 -8.26 8.51 -0.05
CA THR A 27 -8.58 9.59 -1.00
C THR A 27 -7.29 10.31 -1.36
N ALA A 28 -6.87 10.25 -2.62
CA ALA A 28 -5.67 10.92 -3.10
C ALA A 28 -5.86 11.59 -4.47
N GLU A 29 -5.15 12.67 -4.74
CA GLU A 29 -5.15 13.40 -6.03
C GLU A 29 -3.74 13.46 -6.62
N LYS A 30 -3.64 13.48 -7.96
CA LYS A 30 -2.37 13.49 -8.72
C LYS A 30 -1.44 12.31 -8.37
N MET A 31 -2.01 11.22 -7.85
CA MET A 31 -1.35 9.93 -7.71
C MET A 31 -1.93 8.97 -8.75
N ALA A 32 -1.07 8.20 -9.42
CA ALA A 32 -1.53 7.01 -10.10
C ALA A 32 -1.90 6.00 -9.00
N GLY A 33 -3.15 5.55 -8.99
CA GLY A 33 -3.56 4.55 -8.03
C GLY A 33 -2.68 3.30 -8.15
N SER A 34 -2.11 2.86 -7.05
CA SER A 34 -2.25 1.45 -6.73
C SER A 34 -3.03 1.43 -5.42
N ALA A 35 -3.79 0.38 -5.22
CA ALA A 35 -4.42 0.14 -3.95
C ALA A 35 -4.40 -1.36 -3.78
N MET A 36 -3.38 -1.83 -3.06
CA MET A 36 -3.45 -3.17 -2.52
C MET A 36 -4.63 -3.19 -1.54
N TYR A 37 -5.51 -4.17 -1.66
CA TYR A 37 -6.44 -4.52 -0.60
C TYR A 37 -6.16 -5.95 -0.21
N GLU A 38 -5.63 -6.18 0.99
CA GLU A 38 -5.77 -7.49 1.61
C GLU A 38 -7.23 -7.63 2.05
N LEU A 39 -8.07 -8.14 1.14
CA LEU A 39 -9.50 -8.31 1.41
C LEU A 39 -9.75 -9.42 2.42
N VAL A 40 -9.80 -9.05 3.70
CA VAL A 40 -10.38 -9.90 4.73
C VAL A 40 -11.88 -10.08 4.42
N ARG A 41 -12.29 -11.30 4.08
CA ARG A 41 -13.71 -11.67 4.05
C ARG A 41 -14.26 -11.56 5.48
N VAL A 42 -14.99 -10.49 5.78
CA VAL A 42 -15.75 -10.34 7.02
C VAL A 42 -17.17 -10.85 6.79
N GLY A 43 -17.43 -12.10 7.17
CA GLY A 43 -18.79 -12.66 7.20
C GLY A 43 -19.45 -12.97 5.83
N HIS A 44 -20.77 -13.12 5.85
CA HIS A 44 -21.62 -13.52 4.73
C HIS A 44 -22.02 -12.36 3.79
N GLY A 45 -21.55 -11.13 4.04
CA GLY A 45 -21.92 -9.92 3.30
C GLY A 45 -20.72 -9.26 2.64
N GLU A 46 -20.75 -9.24 1.31
CA GLU A 46 -20.19 -8.24 0.37
C GLU A 46 -18.70 -7.87 0.49
N LEU A 47 -17.92 -8.40 -0.45
CA LEU A 47 -16.58 -7.92 -0.74
C LEU A 47 -16.67 -6.48 -1.25
N VAL A 48 -15.89 -5.56 -0.66
CA VAL A 48 -15.68 -4.18 -1.18
C VAL A 48 -15.32 -4.21 -2.69
N LEU A 49 -14.78 -5.33 -3.18
CA LEU A 49 -14.53 -5.61 -4.60
C LEU A 49 -15.68 -5.37 -5.56
N ARG A 50 -16.93 -5.55 -5.11
CA ARG A 50 -18.08 -5.33 -5.98
C ARG A 50 -18.32 -3.87 -6.30
N ASP A 51 -17.91 -2.99 -5.39
CA ASP A 51 -18.20 -1.56 -5.47
C ASP A 51 -17.12 -0.81 -6.28
N PHE A 52 -15.90 -1.34 -6.34
CA PHE A 52 -14.79 -0.70 -7.08
C PHE A 52 -15.07 -0.41 -8.56
N PRO A 53 -15.68 -1.32 -9.34
CA PRO A 53 -16.04 -1.04 -10.73
C PRO A 53 -17.06 0.10 -10.88
N GLU A 54 -17.96 0.27 -9.90
CA GLU A 54 -19.00 1.29 -9.90
C GLU A 54 -18.46 2.68 -9.53
N LEU A 55 -17.35 2.73 -8.79
CA LEU A 55 -16.66 3.98 -8.48
C LEU A 55 -15.97 4.56 -9.71
N THR A 56 -16.32 5.80 -10.02
CA THR A 56 -15.74 6.57 -11.12
C THR A 56 -15.03 7.81 -10.58
N MET A 57 -13.99 8.22 -11.29
CA MET A 57 -13.28 9.47 -11.03
C MET A 57 -13.05 10.22 -12.34
N GLU A 58 -13.01 11.54 -12.26
CA GLU A 58 -12.66 12.39 -13.39
C GLU A 58 -11.15 12.61 -13.41
N VAL A 59 -10.49 12.20 -14.49
CA VAL A 59 -9.06 12.46 -14.69
C VAL A 59 -8.89 13.11 -16.04
N GLU A 60 -8.27 14.30 -16.06
CA GLU A 60 -8.01 15.06 -17.30
C GLU A 60 -9.29 15.27 -18.14
N GLY A 61 -10.43 15.46 -17.47
CA GLY A 61 -11.73 15.66 -18.10
C GLY A 61 -12.40 14.39 -18.63
N VAL A 62 -11.84 13.20 -18.34
CA VAL A 62 -12.42 11.90 -18.73
C VAL A 62 -12.86 11.14 -17.49
N THR A 63 -14.15 10.81 -17.42
CA THR A 63 -14.70 9.90 -16.40
C THR A 63 -14.16 8.49 -16.63
N THR A 64 -13.34 8.00 -15.71
CA THR A 64 -12.73 6.68 -15.74
C THR A 64 -13.08 5.92 -14.46
N SER A 65 -13.36 4.62 -14.58
CA SER A 65 -13.53 3.75 -13.41
C SER A 65 -12.22 3.60 -12.66
N ILE A 66 -12.28 3.65 -11.32
CA ILE A 66 -11.11 3.53 -10.44
C ILE A 66 -10.39 2.20 -10.68
N MET A 67 -11.11 1.13 -11.05
CA MET A 67 -10.53 -0.18 -11.36
C MET A 67 -9.48 -0.16 -12.47
N LYS A 68 -9.56 0.76 -13.44
CA LYS A 68 -8.56 0.86 -14.51
C LYS A 68 -7.21 1.41 -14.04
N ARG A 69 -7.17 1.99 -12.84
CA ARG A 69 -6.01 2.62 -12.24
C ARG A 69 -5.67 2.01 -10.88
N THR A 70 -6.11 0.78 -10.61
CA THR A 70 -5.89 0.12 -9.32
C THR A 70 -5.45 -1.32 -9.55
N ALA A 71 -4.29 -1.69 -9.01
CA ALA A 71 -3.85 -3.08 -8.91
C ALA A 71 -4.18 -3.64 -7.53
N LEU A 72 -4.94 -4.74 -7.50
CA LEU A 72 -5.46 -5.36 -6.29
C LEU A 72 -4.77 -6.71 -6.02
N VAL A 73 -4.34 -6.93 -4.77
CA VAL A 73 -3.86 -8.23 -4.29
C VAL A 73 -4.71 -8.70 -3.11
N ALA A 74 -5.73 -9.51 -3.40
CA ALA A 74 -6.70 -9.96 -2.41
C ALA A 74 -6.27 -11.27 -1.74
N ASN A 75 -6.26 -11.30 -0.40
CA ASN A 75 -6.11 -12.52 0.37
C ASN A 75 -7.18 -12.60 1.45
N THR A 76 -8.05 -13.61 1.37
CA THR A 76 -9.18 -13.75 2.29
C THR A 76 -8.80 -14.48 3.58
N SER A 77 -9.58 -14.27 4.65
CA SER A 77 -9.32 -14.83 5.98
C SER A 77 -9.19 -16.36 6.01
N ASN A 78 -9.87 -17.05 5.08
CA ASN A 78 -9.85 -18.49 4.91
C ASN A 78 -8.74 -19.01 3.97
N MET A 79 -7.91 -18.14 3.40
CA MET A 79 -6.74 -18.53 2.60
C MET A 79 -5.54 -18.84 3.50
N PRO A 80 -4.52 -19.57 2.99
CA PRO A 80 -3.38 -19.99 3.78
C PRO A 80 -2.65 -18.82 4.46
N VAL A 81 -2.17 -19.04 5.68
CA VAL A 81 -1.46 -18.02 6.48
C VAL A 81 -0.21 -17.51 5.76
N ALA A 82 0.51 -18.40 5.08
CA ALA A 82 1.66 -18.02 4.24
C ALA A 82 1.28 -17.10 3.07
N ALA A 83 0.04 -17.19 2.56
CA ALA A 83 -0.43 -16.31 1.50
C ALA A 83 -0.61 -14.85 1.97
N ARG A 84 -0.79 -14.61 3.28
CA ARG A 84 -0.87 -13.24 3.86
C ARG A 84 0.48 -12.51 3.78
N GLU A 85 1.56 -13.20 4.13
CA GLU A 85 2.90 -12.64 3.97
C GLU A 85 3.22 -12.42 2.48
N ALA A 86 2.87 -13.39 1.64
CA ALA A 86 3.08 -13.29 0.20
C ALA A 86 2.28 -12.13 -0.43
N SER A 87 1.05 -11.87 0.00
CA SER A 87 0.22 -10.78 -0.56
C SER A 87 0.84 -9.41 -0.29
N ILE A 88 1.34 -9.18 0.92
CA ILE A 88 2.01 -7.92 1.28
C ILE A 88 3.26 -7.70 0.44
N TYR A 89 4.12 -8.71 0.32
CA TYR A 89 5.31 -8.59 -0.51
C TYR A 89 5.00 -8.44 -1.99
N THR A 90 3.93 -9.08 -2.47
CA THR A 90 3.52 -8.98 -3.87
C THR A 90 3.10 -7.57 -4.23
N GLY A 91 2.20 -6.95 -3.47
CA GLY A 91 1.73 -5.62 -3.88
C GLY A 91 2.65 -4.46 -3.50
N ILE A 92 3.58 -4.59 -2.54
CA ILE A 92 4.67 -3.60 -2.43
C ILE A 92 5.59 -3.69 -3.66
N THR A 93 5.85 -4.89 -4.16
CA THR A 93 6.65 -5.08 -5.38
C THR A 93 5.92 -4.53 -6.61
N LEU A 94 4.59 -4.68 -6.69
CA LEU A 94 3.78 -4.01 -7.72
C LEU A 94 3.85 -2.48 -7.58
N ALA A 95 3.75 -1.95 -6.36
CA ALA A 95 3.84 -0.51 -6.11
C ALA A 95 5.20 0.05 -6.53
N GLU A 96 6.29 -0.64 -6.21
CA GLU A 96 7.64 -0.30 -6.65
C GLU A 96 7.79 -0.37 -8.18
N TYR A 97 7.16 -1.35 -8.83
CA TYR A 97 7.18 -1.45 -10.28
C TYR A 97 6.53 -0.22 -10.94
N PHE A 98 5.38 0.23 -10.45
CA PHE A 98 4.74 1.45 -10.94
C PHE A 98 5.53 2.71 -10.57
N ARG A 99 6.15 2.75 -9.40
CA ARG A 99 7.09 3.82 -9.00
C ARG A 99 8.24 3.92 -9.99
N ASP A 100 8.82 2.79 -10.37
CA ASP A 100 9.97 2.71 -11.28
C ASP A 100 9.60 3.09 -12.74
N MET A 101 8.31 3.12 -13.08
CA MET A 101 7.81 3.74 -14.30
C MET A 101 7.78 5.28 -14.25
N GLY A 102 8.02 5.88 -13.07
CA GLY A 102 7.93 7.32 -12.83
C GLY A 102 6.57 7.77 -12.30
N LEU A 103 5.80 6.87 -11.68
CA LEU A 103 4.48 7.19 -11.13
C LEU A 103 4.54 7.45 -9.63
N ASN A 104 3.57 8.23 -9.14
CA ASN A 104 3.31 8.41 -7.71
C ASN A 104 2.23 7.42 -7.30
N VAL A 105 2.56 6.51 -6.40
CA VAL A 105 1.76 5.32 -6.08
C VAL A 105 1.40 5.34 -4.60
N ALA A 106 0.12 5.17 -4.28
CA ALA A 106 -0.31 4.84 -2.94
C ALA A 106 -0.36 3.31 -2.78
N MET A 107 -0.13 2.80 -1.58
CA MET A 107 -0.31 1.38 -1.27
C MET A 107 -1.00 1.29 0.07
N MET A 108 -2.18 0.67 0.10
CA MET A 108 -2.87 0.35 1.33
C MET A 108 -2.54 -1.08 1.78
N ALA A 109 -2.21 -1.26 3.05
CA ALA A 109 -1.99 -2.56 3.68
C ALA A 109 -2.99 -2.72 4.82
N ASP A 110 -4.17 -3.26 4.50
CA ASP A 110 -5.25 -3.53 5.45
C ASP A 110 -5.40 -5.05 5.66
N SER A 111 -4.82 -5.67 6.70
CA SER A 111 -4.17 -5.04 7.86
C SER A 111 -2.81 -5.65 8.17
N THR A 112 -1.88 -4.78 8.54
CA THR A 112 -0.55 -5.14 9.03
C THR A 112 -0.61 -5.94 10.33
N SER A 113 -1.67 -5.76 11.12
CA SER A 113 -1.94 -6.57 12.31
C SER A 113 -2.19 -8.05 11.97
N ARG A 114 -2.96 -8.34 10.91
CA ARG A 114 -3.25 -9.72 10.47
C ARG A 114 -2.02 -10.41 9.91
N TRP A 115 -1.13 -9.64 9.29
CA TRP A 115 0.19 -10.12 8.91
C TRP A 115 1.07 -10.47 10.11
N ALA A 116 1.10 -9.62 11.15
CA ALA A 116 1.84 -9.94 12.37
C ALA A 116 1.33 -11.24 13.03
N GLU A 117 0.01 -11.41 13.11
CA GLU A 117 -0.60 -12.65 13.61
C GLU A 117 -0.22 -13.86 12.74
N ALA A 118 -0.17 -13.69 11.43
CA ALA A 118 0.25 -14.73 10.50
C ALA A 118 1.70 -15.15 10.74
N LEU A 119 2.61 -14.18 10.93
CA LEU A 119 4.00 -14.44 11.28
C LEU A 119 4.12 -15.17 12.61
N ARG A 120 3.31 -14.80 13.61
CA ARG A 120 3.24 -15.52 14.90
C ARG A 120 2.81 -16.98 14.73
N GLU A 121 1.78 -17.24 13.93
CA GLU A 121 1.31 -18.61 13.70
C GLU A 121 2.35 -19.46 12.96
N ILE A 122 3.03 -18.89 11.96
CA ILE A 122 4.11 -19.55 11.23
C ILE A 122 5.29 -19.84 12.16
N SER A 123 5.75 -18.84 12.92
CA SER A 123 6.83 -18.95 13.89
C SER A 123 6.54 -20.03 14.94
N GLY A 124 5.32 -20.06 15.47
CA GLY A 124 4.88 -21.10 16.41
C GLY A 124 4.88 -22.52 15.81
N ARG A 125 4.52 -22.67 14.53
CA ARG A 125 4.58 -23.97 13.83
C ARG A 125 6.01 -24.42 13.53
N LEU A 126 6.92 -23.48 13.32
CA LEU A 126 8.35 -23.75 13.13
C LEU A 126 9.08 -24.07 14.44
N GLY A 127 8.42 -23.88 15.60
CA GLY A 127 9.01 -24.14 16.91
C GLY A 127 10.06 -23.09 17.30
N GLU A 128 9.97 -21.89 16.74
CA GLU A 128 10.84 -20.78 17.12
C GLU A 128 10.49 -20.32 18.54
N MET A 129 11.51 -19.83 19.27
CA MET A 129 11.26 -19.25 20.58
C MET A 129 10.48 -17.94 20.43
N PRO A 130 9.29 -17.82 21.04
CA PRO A 130 8.51 -16.60 20.96
C PRO A 130 9.21 -15.48 21.73
N ALA A 131 9.11 -14.26 21.19
CA ALA A 131 9.40 -13.04 21.91
C ALA A 131 8.10 -12.51 22.55
N ASP A 132 7.99 -11.18 22.69
CA ASP A 132 6.83 -10.53 23.31
C ASP A 132 5.50 -10.92 22.65
N SER A 133 4.50 -11.20 23.49
CA SER A 133 3.13 -11.56 23.07
C SER A 133 3.02 -12.74 22.08
N GLY A 134 4.05 -13.60 22.03
CA GLY A 134 4.12 -14.75 21.15
C GLY A 134 4.63 -14.44 19.74
N TYR A 135 4.97 -13.19 19.42
CA TYR A 135 5.49 -12.83 18.10
C TYR A 135 6.94 -13.29 17.91
N PRO A 136 7.39 -13.52 16.66
CA PRO A 136 8.80 -13.79 16.40
C PRO A 136 9.66 -12.57 16.73
N ALA A 137 10.91 -12.81 17.16
CA ALA A 137 11.87 -11.74 17.45
C ALA A 137 12.16 -10.82 16.24
N TYR A 138 11.98 -11.32 15.03
CA TYR A 138 12.21 -10.57 13.78
C TYR A 138 11.01 -9.73 13.33
N LEU A 139 9.89 -9.68 14.05
CA LEU A 139 8.69 -8.91 13.65
C LEU A 139 9.03 -7.43 13.40
N ALA A 140 9.74 -6.79 14.34
CA ALA A 140 10.12 -5.39 14.22
C ALA A 140 11.01 -5.14 12.98
N ALA A 141 11.98 -6.02 12.75
CA ALA A 141 12.86 -5.92 11.58
C ALA A 141 12.11 -6.10 10.26
N ARG A 142 11.11 -7.00 10.22
CA ARG A 142 10.25 -7.22 9.04
C ARG A 142 9.37 -6.01 8.75
N LEU A 143 8.74 -5.44 9.77
CA LEU A 143 7.92 -4.23 9.64
C LEU A 143 8.77 -3.04 9.18
N ALA A 144 9.93 -2.82 9.82
CA ALA A 144 10.85 -1.76 9.43
C ALA A 144 11.29 -1.92 7.97
N SER A 145 11.73 -3.12 7.57
CA SER A 145 12.16 -3.40 6.19
C SER A 145 11.02 -3.21 5.18
N PHE A 146 9.77 -3.41 5.59
CA PHE A 146 8.62 -3.18 4.74
C PHE A 146 8.32 -1.68 4.57
N TYR A 147 8.28 -0.91 5.66
CA TYR A 147 8.00 0.53 5.59
C TYR A 147 9.13 1.32 4.94
N GLU A 148 10.39 0.91 5.09
CA GLU A 148 11.55 1.53 4.42
C GLU A 148 11.53 1.38 2.88
N ARG A 149 10.68 0.51 2.33
CA ARG A 149 10.46 0.42 0.87
C ARG A 149 9.60 1.57 0.34
N ALA A 150 8.87 2.25 1.21
CA ALA A 150 8.17 3.49 0.87
C ALA A 150 9.17 4.63 0.65
N GLY A 151 8.76 5.63 -0.12
CA GLY A 151 9.52 6.85 -0.30
C GLY A 151 9.60 7.31 -1.76
N LYS A 152 10.13 8.51 -1.92
CA LYS A 152 10.43 9.11 -3.21
C LYS A 152 11.83 8.71 -3.65
N VAL A 153 11.97 8.24 -4.89
CA VAL A 153 13.25 7.80 -5.44
C VAL A 153 13.46 8.35 -6.85
N LYS A 154 14.73 8.56 -7.19
CA LYS A 154 15.15 8.71 -8.59
C LYS A 154 15.29 7.31 -9.19
N CYS A 155 14.48 7.01 -10.19
CA CYS A 155 14.40 5.69 -10.79
C CYS A 155 15.64 5.43 -11.66
N LEU A 156 16.03 4.16 -11.75
CA LEU A 156 17.13 3.76 -12.62
C LEU A 156 16.69 3.75 -14.09
N GLY A 157 17.68 3.91 -14.98
CA GLY A 157 17.50 3.87 -16.43
C GLY A 157 17.39 5.24 -17.10
N ASN A 158 17.19 5.21 -18.41
CA ASN A 158 16.98 6.39 -19.25
C ASN A 158 15.58 6.26 -19.88
N PRO A 159 14.71 7.29 -19.88
CA PRO A 159 14.90 8.65 -19.33
C PRO A 159 15.01 8.69 -17.81
N GLU A 160 15.58 9.80 -17.30
CA GLU A 160 15.52 10.12 -15.87
C GLU A 160 14.05 10.25 -15.45
N ARG A 161 13.66 9.47 -14.45
CA ARG A 161 12.30 9.42 -13.93
C ARG A 161 12.34 9.51 -12.42
N GLU A 162 11.36 10.19 -11.85
CA GLU A 162 11.12 10.21 -10.41
C GLU A 162 9.79 9.55 -10.12
N GLY A 163 9.74 8.75 -9.06
CA GLY A 163 8.52 8.09 -8.61
C GLY A 163 8.43 8.09 -7.09
N SER A 164 7.24 7.84 -6.56
CA SER A 164 7.05 7.70 -5.11
C SER A 164 6.13 6.54 -4.76
N VAL A 165 6.38 5.90 -3.62
CA VAL A 165 5.46 4.95 -2.99
C VAL A 165 5.10 5.49 -1.62
N THR A 166 3.80 5.67 -1.37
CA THR A 166 3.24 6.04 -0.07
C THR A 166 2.52 4.83 0.51
N ILE A 167 3.02 4.28 1.62
CA ILE A 167 2.36 3.15 2.29
C ILE A 167 1.42 3.68 3.38
N VAL A 168 0.20 3.14 3.40
CA VAL A 168 -0.82 3.37 4.42
C VAL A 168 -1.14 2.02 5.06
N GLY A 169 -0.70 1.79 6.29
CA GLY A 169 -1.00 0.56 7.04
C GLY A 169 -2.17 0.76 8.00
N ALA A 170 -3.05 -0.25 8.08
CA ALA A 170 -4.09 -0.39 9.11
C ALA A 170 -3.78 -1.55 10.06
#